data_AF-A0AAW3S2A0-F1
#
_entry.id   AF-A0AAW3S2A0-F1
#
_cell.length_a   1.000
_cell.length_b   1.000
_cell.length_c   1.000
_cell.angle_alpha   90.00
_cell.angle_beta   90.00
_cell.angle_gamma   90.00
#
_symmetry.space_group_name_H-M   'P 1'
#
loop_
_entity.id
_entity.type
_entity.pdbx_description
1 polymer ?
#
loop_
_entity_poly.entity_id
_entity_poly.type
_entity_poly.pdbx_seq_one_letter_code
_entity_poly.pdbx_strand_id
1 'polypeptide(L)'
;MDIRRAFSIAWLAFGLLALLLSANALGHPGGLDRNGCHTNRKTGDYHCHRGAPAAPRYVDTPRSSFAPGSARRSGVFANCTEARAAGAAPVRRGDPGYGPHLDRDNDGVGCEPYRGRR
;
A
#
# COMPACT_ATOMS: atom_id res chain seq x y z
N MET A 1 -13.05 -34.11 52.70
CA MET A 1 -12.86 -33.01 51.74
C MET A 1 -14.20 -32.74 51.07
N ASP A 2 -14.67 -31.50 51.15
CA ASP A 2 -16.01 -31.11 50.70
C ASP A 2 -16.04 -31.03 49.16
N ILE A 3 -16.93 -31.80 48.53
CA ILE A 3 -17.03 -31.93 47.07
C ILE A 3 -17.18 -30.56 46.40
N ARG A 4 -17.87 -29.63 47.07
CA ARG A 4 -18.05 -28.24 46.59
C ARG A 4 -16.74 -27.46 46.54
N ARG A 5 -15.84 -27.69 47.51
CA ARG A 5 -14.50 -27.07 47.55
C ARG A 5 -13.58 -27.66 46.49
N ALA A 6 -13.70 -28.96 46.20
CA ALA A 6 -12.96 -29.60 45.12
C ALA A 6 -13.35 -29.04 43.74
N PHE A 7 -14.66 -28.82 43.50
CA PHE A 7 -15.13 -28.17 42.27
C PHE A 7 -14.65 -26.72 42.13
N SER A 8 -14.70 -25.92 43.20
CA SER A 8 -14.18 -24.53 43.16
C SER A 8 -12.70 -24.46 42.84
N ILE A 9 -11.88 -25.35 43.42
CA ILE A 9 -10.43 -25.37 43.15
C ILE A 9 -10.15 -25.82 41.72
N ALA A 10 -10.88 -26.83 41.22
CA ALA A 10 -10.74 -27.29 39.83
C ALA A 10 -11.12 -26.18 38.82
N TRP A 11 -12.18 -25.42 39.08
CA TRP A 11 -12.59 -24.29 38.25
C TRP A 11 -11.57 -23.15 38.25
N LEU A 12 -11.01 -22.81 39.42
CA LEU A 12 -9.96 -21.78 39.52
C LEU A 12 -8.68 -22.22 38.80
N ALA A 13 -8.26 -23.48 38.96
CA ALA A 13 -7.11 -24.03 38.26
C ALA A 13 -7.31 -24.06 36.74
N PHE A 14 -8.52 -24.41 36.28
CA PHE A 14 -8.88 -24.41 34.86
C PHE A 14 -8.90 -22.99 34.28
N GLY A 15 -9.45 -22.01 35.03
CA GLY A 15 -9.44 -20.60 34.65
C GLY A 15 -8.02 -20.02 34.56
N LEU A 16 -7.14 -20.36 35.50
CA LEU A 16 -5.74 -19.92 35.49
C LEU A 16 -4.96 -20.54 34.32
N LEU A 17 -5.19 -21.83 34.03
CA LEU A 17 -4.58 -22.53 32.89
C LEU A 17 -5.05 -21.97 31.54
N ALA A 18 -6.34 -21.63 31.41
CA ALA A 18 -6.88 -20.97 30.22
C ALA A 18 -6.26 -19.57 30.00
N LEU A 19 -6.01 -18.82 31.07
CA LEU A 19 -5.34 -17.52 31.00
C LEU A 19 -3.89 -17.65 30.49
N LEU A 20 -3.16 -18.67 30.97
CA LEU A 20 -1.77 -18.95 30.57
C LEU A 20 -1.64 -19.40 29.10
N LEU A 21 -2.69 -19.98 28.50
CA LEU A 21 -2.69 -20.41 27.10
C LEU A 21 -2.91 -19.27 26.07
N SER A 22 -3.33 -18.07 26.51
CA SER A 22 -3.80 -16.99 25.62
C SER A 22 -2.69 -16.07 25.07
N ALA A 23 -1.41 -16.27 25.41
CA ALA A 23 -0.34 -15.29 25.16
C ALA A 23 0.39 -15.40 23.80
N ASN A 24 -0.02 -16.27 22.88
CA ASN A 24 0.71 -16.53 21.64
C ASN A 24 0.14 -15.76 20.44
N ALA A 25 0.36 -14.45 20.38
CA ALA A 25 0.08 -13.66 19.18
C ALA A 25 1.27 -13.74 18.20
N LEU A 26 1.27 -14.77 17.33
CA LEU A 26 2.26 -14.89 16.26
C LEU A 26 2.02 -13.77 15.22
N GLY A 27 2.99 -12.86 15.12
CA GLY A 27 2.99 -11.85 14.07
C GLY A 27 3.19 -12.50 12.70
N HIS A 28 2.18 -12.43 11.84
CA HIS A 28 2.33 -12.80 10.44
C HIS A 28 3.12 -11.71 9.68
N PRO A 29 3.99 -12.08 8.73
CA PRO A 29 4.57 -11.11 7.83
C PRO A 29 3.43 -10.45 7.03
N GLY A 30 3.42 -9.11 7.00
CA GLY A 30 2.47 -8.37 6.18
C GLY A 30 2.52 -8.88 4.74
N GLY A 31 1.35 -9.24 4.20
CA GLY A 31 1.27 -9.89 2.89
C GLY A 31 1.94 -9.06 1.80
N LEU A 32 2.98 -9.63 1.19
CA LEU A 32 3.48 -9.19 -0.11
C LEU A 32 2.44 -9.58 -1.16
N ASP A 33 2.31 -8.80 -2.23
CA ASP A 33 1.49 -9.18 -3.36
C ASP A 33 2.07 -10.39 -4.12
N ARG A 34 1.37 -10.80 -5.18
CA ARG A 34 1.79 -11.91 -6.03
C ARG A 34 3.17 -11.71 -6.68
N ASN A 35 3.67 -10.47 -6.71
CA ASN A 35 4.96 -10.09 -7.27
C ASN A 35 6.04 -9.98 -6.17
N GLY A 36 5.70 -10.20 -4.90
CA GLY A 36 6.64 -10.10 -3.79
C GLY A 36 6.93 -8.67 -3.34
N CYS A 37 5.97 -7.75 -3.53
CA CYS A 37 6.10 -6.33 -3.24
C CYS A 37 5.02 -5.82 -2.29
N HIS A 38 5.24 -4.64 -1.71
CA HIS A 38 4.25 -3.97 -0.87
C HIS A 38 4.36 -2.44 -0.90
N THR A 39 3.25 -1.76 -0.58
CA THR A 39 3.18 -0.31 -0.41
C THR A 39 3.30 0.09 1.05
N ASN A 40 4.25 0.98 1.38
CA ASN A 40 4.34 1.58 2.69
C ASN A 40 3.17 2.54 2.89
N ARG A 41 2.31 2.25 3.89
CA ARG A 41 1.14 3.10 4.17
C ARG A 41 1.51 4.53 4.56
N LYS A 42 2.66 4.73 5.22
CA LYS A 42 3.09 6.03 5.74
C LYS A 42 3.66 6.94 4.66
N THR A 43 4.41 6.37 3.71
CA THR A 43 5.09 7.16 2.67
C THR A 43 4.42 7.04 1.29
N GLY A 44 3.60 6.02 1.09
CA GLY A 44 3.03 5.70 -0.23
C GLY A 44 3.97 4.90 -1.14
N ASP A 45 5.20 4.63 -0.72
CA ASP A 45 6.21 3.99 -1.57
C ASP A 45 5.96 2.48 -1.74
N TYR A 46 5.88 2.02 -2.99
CA TYR A 46 5.80 0.61 -3.35
C TYR A 46 7.20 0.04 -3.57
N HIS A 47 7.57 -0.99 -2.82
CA HIS A 47 8.88 -1.63 -2.93
C HIS A 47 8.80 -3.16 -2.80
N CYS A 48 9.75 -3.83 -3.47
CA CYS A 48 9.77 -5.29 -3.64
C CYS A 48 10.90 -5.94 -2.83
N HIS A 49 10.62 -7.10 -2.22
CA HIS A 49 11.58 -7.82 -1.37
C HIS A 49 12.01 -9.18 -1.96
N ARG A 50 11.31 -9.70 -2.98
CA ARG A 50 11.70 -10.92 -3.70
C ARG A 50 12.35 -10.59 -5.04
N GLY A 51 13.67 -10.40 -4.99
CA GLY A 51 14.57 -10.22 -6.13
C GLY A 51 15.98 -9.96 -5.58
N ALA A 52 17.02 -10.46 -6.24
CA ALA A 52 18.43 -10.26 -5.83
C ALA A 52 18.73 -8.77 -5.57
N PRO A 53 19.71 -8.42 -4.70
CA PRO A 53 19.89 -7.05 -4.25
C PRO A 53 20.35 -6.16 -5.42
N ALA A 54 19.41 -5.41 -5.99
CA ALA A 54 19.76 -4.25 -6.77
C ALA A 54 19.99 -3.10 -5.78
N ALA A 55 21.26 -2.79 -5.58
CA ALA A 55 21.79 -1.57 -4.98
C ALA A 55 20.94 -0.32 -5.34
N PRO A 56 20.94 0.74 -4.51
CA PRO A 56 20.00 1.84 -4.65
C PRO A 56 20.22 2.51 -6.00
N ARG A 57 19.20 2.47 -6.86
CA ARG A 57 19.11 3.37 -8.00
C ARG A 57 18.04 4.40 -7.72
N TYR A 58 18.35 5.29 -6.78
CA TYR A 58 18.03 6.69 -6.99
C TYR A 58 19.00 7.19 -8.06
N VAL A 59 18.68 6.92 -9.32
CA VAL A 59 19.26 7.69 -10.42
C VAL A 59 18.18 8.68 -10.80
N ASP A 60 18.20 9.82 -10.12
CA ASP A 60 17.83 11.09 -10.74
C ASP A 60 18.56 11.16 -12.08
N THR A 61 17.84 10.90 -13.18
CA THR A 61 18.31 11.28 -14.51
C THR A 61 17.24 12.16 -15.13
N PRO A 62 17.48 13.48 -15.26
CA PRO A 62 16.62 14.33 -16.06
C PRO A 62 17.05 14.22 -17.52
N ARG A 63 16.37 13.38 -18.30
CA ARG A 63 16.11 13.67 -19.72
C ARG A 63 15.16 12.65 -20.35
N SER A 64 14.02 13.19 -20.75
CA SER A 64 13.38 12.98 -22.05
C SER A 64 14.02 11.91 -22.93
N SER A 65 13.29 10.81 -23.10
CA SER A 65 13.28 10.08 -24.35
C SER A 65 11.83 9.71 -24.62
N PHE A 66 11.16 10.61 -25.36
CA PHE A 66 9.96 10.31 -26.12
C PHE A 66 10.12 8.98 -26.87
N ALA A 67 9.21 8.04 -26.63
CA ALA A 67 8.78 7.10 -27.67
C ALA A 67 7.36 7.56 -28.11
N PRO A 68 7.14 7.88 -29.40
CA PRO A 68 5.90 8.48 -29.87
C PRO A 68 4.83 7.40 -30.05
N GLY A 69 4.11 7.11 -28.96
CA GLY A 69 2.83 6.42 -29.00
C GLY A 69 1.71 7.45 -28.98
N SER A 70 1.42 8.05 -30.14
CA SER A 70 0.22 8.86 -30.40
C SER A 70 0.12 10.20 -29.67
N ALA A 71 0.58 11.25 -30.33
CA ALA A 71 0.12 12.61 -30.09
C ALA A 71 -1.41 12.70 -30.25
N ARG A 72 -2.12 12.64 -29.12
CA ARG A 72 -3.44 13.26 -28.91
C ARG A 72 -3.67 13.20 -27.40
N ARG A 73 -3.44 14.24 -26.62
CA ARG A 73 -3.67 15.67 -26.83
C ARG A 73 -2.58 16.42 -26.07
N SER A 74 -2.06 17.52 -26.60
CA SER A 74 -1.23 18.49 -25.86
C SER A 74 -2.01 19.22 -24.77
N GLY A 75 -2.91 18.52 -24.09
CA GLY A 75 -3.89 19.06 -23.18
C GLY A 75 -3.98 18.19 -21.94
N VAL A 76 -4.46 18.83 -20.89
CA VAL A 76 -4.75 18.20 -19.61
C VAL A 76 -5.78 17.09 -19.80
N PHE A 77 -5.60 15.93 -19.15
CA PHE A 77 -6.63 14.88 -19.17
C PHE A 77 -7.94 15.43 -18.59
N ALA A 78 -9.09 15.09 -19.17
CA ALA A 78 -10.37 15.59 -18.66
C ALA A 78 -10.66 15.04 -17.26
N ASN A 79 -10.21 13.83 -16.96
CA ASN A 79 -10.36 13.18 -15.66
C ASN A 79 -9.37 12.00 -15.50
N CYS A 80 -9.34 11.44 -14.29
CA CYS A 80 -8.46 10.32 -13.97
C CYS A 80 -8.85 8.98 -14.60
N THR A 81 -10.08 8.81 -15.06
CA THR A 81 -10.47 7.63 -15.83
C THR A 81 -9.78 7.65 -17.19
N GLU A 82 -9.76 8.80 -17.85
CA GLU A 82 -9.04 9.00 -19.12
C GLU A 82 -7.53 8.80 -18.94
N ALA A 83 -6.92 9.42 -17.94
CA ALA A 83 -5.49 9.27 -17.67
C ALA A 83 -5.09 7.80 -17.42
N ARG A 84 -5.91 7.03 -16.70
CA ARG A 84 -5.69 5.60 -16.46
C ARG A 84 -5.91 4.76 -17.72
N ALA A 85 -6.96 5.04 -18.49
CA ALA A 85 -7.24 4.34 -19.75
C ALA A 85 -6.10 4.56 -20.78
N ALA A 86 -5.46 5.72 -20.73
CA ALA A 86 -4.27 6.04 -21.52
C ALA A 86 -2.96 5.46 -20.96
N GLY A 87 -2.99 4.78 -19.80
CA GLY A 87 -1.78 4.27 -19.13
C GLY A 87 -0.86 5.37 -18.58
N ALA A 88 -1.34 6.60 -18.46
CA ALA A 88 -0.57 7.77 -18.05
C ALA A 88 -0.65 8.06 -16.54
N ALA A 89 -1.52 7.37 -15.79
CA ALA A 89 -1.65 7.56 -14.35
C ALA A 89 -0.61 6.75 -13.56
N PRO A 90 -0.06 7.28 -12.45
CA PRO A 90 -0.30 8.62 -11.88
C PRO A 90 0.36 9.74 -12.71
N VAL A 91 -0.33 10.89 -12.83
CA VAL A 91 0.10 12.05 -13.62
C VAL A 91 0.69 13.10 -12.69
N ARG A 92 1.95 13.52 -12.87
CA ARG A 92 2.62 14.42 -11.90
C ARG A 92 2.62 15.86 -12.36
N ARG A 93 2.70 16.80 -11.42
CA ARG A 93 2.85 18.23 -11.73
C ARG A 93 4.06 18.45 -12.63
N GLY A 94 3.82 19.07 -13.79
CA GLY A 94 4.84 19.29 -14.82
C GLY A 94 4.82 18.25 -15.95
N ASP A 95 4.13 17.12 -15.78
CA ASP A 95 3.95 16.15 -16.85
C ASP A 95 2.93 16.65 -17.88
N PRO A 96 3.13 16.32 -19.18
CA PRO A 96 2.12 16.54 -20.19
C PRO A 96 0.86 15.74 -19.84
N GLY A 97 -0.26 16.44 -19.64
CA GLY A 97 -1.53 15.86 -19.22
C GLY A 97 -1.92 16.18 -17.78
N TYR A 98 -1.02 16.74 -16.96
CA TYR A 98 -1.35 17.16 -15.59
C TYR A 98 -2.27 18.37 -15.56
N GLY A 99 -3.26 18.30 -14.66
CA GLY A 99 -4.13 19.40 -14.32
C GLY A 99 -4.35 19.41 -12.81
N PRO A 100 -4.45 20.59 -12.17
CA PRO A 100 -4.79 20.67 -10.76
C PRO A 100 -6.08 19.92 -10.40
N HIS A 101 -7.03 19.79 -11.34
CA HIS A 101 -8.28 19.04 -11.13
C HIS A 101 -8.10 17.51 -11.03
N LEU A 102 -6.92 17.00 -11.41
CA LEU A 102 -6.58 15.57 -11.31
C LEU A 102 -5.96 15.23 -9.93
N ASP A 103 -5.52 16.24 -9.21
CA ASP A 103 -4.74 16.21 -7.97
C ASP A 103 -5.60 16.80 -6.84
N ARG A 104 -6.48 15.97 -6.28
CA ARG A 104 -7.54 16.41 -5.38
C ARG A 104 -7.01 17.02 -4.08
N ASP A 105 -5.91 16.49 -3.58
CA ASP A 105 -5.20 16.91 -2.36
C ASP A 105 -4.05 17.89 -2.62
N ASN A 106 -3.76 18.19 -3.89
CA ASN A 106 -2.77 19.18 -4.35
C ASN A 106 -1.33 18.85 -3.94
N ASP A 107 -1.01 17.57 -3.77
CA ASP A 107 0.32 17.11 -3.36
C ASP A 107 1.32 17.04 -4.54
N GLY A 108 0.85 17.27 -5.76
CA GLY A 108 1.61 17.20 -7.00
C GLY A 108 1.47 15.89 -7.76
N VAL A 109 0.64 14.95 -7.29
CA VAL A 109 0.40 13.64 -7.90
C VAL A 109 -1.08 13.46 -8.21
N GLY A 110 -1.43 13.65 -9.48
CA GLY A 110 -2.78 13.43 -9.98
C GLY A 110 -3.09 11.96 -10.25
N CYS A 111 -4.37 11.60 -10.08
CA CYS A 111 -4.93 10.30 -10.48
C CYS A 111 -4.33 9.08 -9.80
N GLU A 112 -3.92 9.23 -8.54
CA GLU A 112 -3.42 8.15 -7.72
C GLU A 112 -4.34 6.91 -7.73
N PRO A 113 -3.74 5.71 -7.64
CA PRO A 113 -4.47 4.45 -7.57
C PRO A 113 -5.22 4.34 -6.23
N TYR A 114 -6.53 4.63 -6.28
CA TYR A 114 -7.55 4.27 -5.29
C TYR A 114 -7.10 4.28 -3.82
N ARG A 115 -6.90 5.45 -3.23
CA ARG A 115 -7.18 5.61 -1.80
C ARG A 115 -8.66 5.91 -1.64
N GLY A 116 -9.40 4.88 -1.26
CA GLY A 116 -10.80 4.99 -0.85
C GLY A 116 -10.95 6.17 0.11
N ARG A 117 -12.00 6.96 -0.10
CA ARG A 117 -12.32 8.15 0.71
C ARG A 117 -12.13 7.86 2.20
N ARG A 118 -11.30 8.66 2.88
CA ARG A 118 -11.53 9.10 4.25
C ARG A 118 -11.04 10.54 4.33
#